data_AF-R8BUI3-F1
#
_entry.id   AF-R8BUI3-F1
#
_cell.length_a   1.000
_cell.length_b   1.000
_cell.length_c   1.000
_cell.angle_alpha   90.00
_cell.angle_beta   90.00
_cell.angle_gamma   90.00
#
_symmetry.space_group_name_H-M   'P 1'
#
loop_
_entity.id
_entity.type
_entity.pdbx_description
1 polymer ?
#
loop_
_entity_poly.entity_id
_entity_poly.type
_entity_poly.pdbx_seq_one_letter_code
_entity_poly.pdbx_strand_id
1 'polypeptide(L)'
;MAPPILSEPEEYWDEEEDEDLYDEQGYTTAHSYRSHGDNTTGGATVVLAPKVTAKIQKELDEARILTETSLSQEDIDEEEWDVSMVAEYGEEIFSYMRDLEMRMVPDPHYMDIQTEIQWSMRSVLMDWLVQVHNRFSLLPETLFLTVNYIDRFLSRKIVSLGKLQLVGATAIFVAAKYEEINCPSVQEIVFMVDGGYTVDEILKAERFMLSMLCFELGWPGPMSFLRRISKADDYDLETRTLAKYFLEVTIMDERFVSSPPSYLAAGAHCLARLMLKKGDWKHHNAVYEKYCDRRFKRAAAFVEEQIGRGFTLPYHHSLPRPSMASNIMDDDSALMRYPPPQTSGLLIPIEG
;
A
#
# COMPACT_ATOMS: atom_id res chain seq x y z
N MET A 1 69.89 16.69 24.23
CA MET A 1 70.59 16.09 23.07
C MET A 1 69.54 15.76 22.03
N ALA A 2 69.79 16.17 20.78
CA ALA A 2 68.89 16.09 19.62
C ALA A 2 68.75 14.63 19.09
N PRO A 3 67.78 14.36 18.18
CA PRO A 3 67.29 13.03 17.73
C PRO A 3 68.22 12.47 16.60
N PRO A 4 67.96 11.41 15.77
CA PRO A 4 66.74 11.03 15.00
C PRO A 4 66.51 9.49 14.90
N ILE A 5 65.54 8.92 14.16
CA ILE A 5 65.61 8.60 12.71
C ILE A 5 64.23 8.11 12.25
N LEU A 6 63.77 8.68 11.13
CA LEU A 6 62.72 8.21 10.24
C LEU A 6 63.15 6.92 9.52
N SER A 7 62.24 5.96 9.37
CA SER A 7 62.23 5.07 8.20
C SER A 7 60.85 4.44 8.05
N GLU A 8 60.02 5.02 7.19
CA GLU A 8 59.21 4.20 6.27
C GLU A 8 60.07 3.96 5.02
N PRO A 9 60.02 2.75 4.44
CA PRO A 9 59.33 2.69 3.16
C PRO A 9 58.55 1.38 2.90
N GLU A 10 57.50 1.57 2.10
CA GLU A 10 57.02 0.74 0.99
C GLU A 10 56.16 -0.51 1.21
N GLU A 11 55.09 -0.51 0.41
CA GLU A 11 54.02 -1.48 0.22
C GLU A 11 54.49 -2.80 -0.38
N TYR A 12 53.89 -3.92 0.04
CA TYR A 12 53.54 -5.01 -0.89
C TYR A 12 52.37 -5.83 -0.34
N TRP A 13 51.44 -6.15 -1.22
CA TRP A 13 50.20 -6.87 -0.96
C TRP A 13 50.42 -8.39 -0.87
N ASP A 14 49.42 -9.02 -0.25
CA ASP A 14 48.87 -10.35 -0.53
C ASP A 14 49.29 -11.60 0.30
N GLU A 15 48.21 -12.31 0.62
CA GLU A 15 48.01 -13.77 0.75
C GLU A 15 48.03 -14.44 2.13
N GLU A 16 46.79 -14.80 2.51
CA GLU A 16 46.33 -16.07 3.08
C GLU A 16 46.46 -16.32 4.60
N GLU A 17 45.30 -16.42 5.25
CA GLU A 17 44.86 -17.70 5.80
C GLU A 17 43.31 -17.72 5.84
N ASP A 18 42.74 -18.16 4.71
CA ASP A 18 41.39 -18.72 4.65
C ASP A 18 41.39 -20.02 5.48
N GLU A 19 40.86 -19.97 6.70
CA GLU A 19 40.51 -21.18 7.44
C GLU A 19 39.05 -21.54 7.12
N ASP A 20 38.90 -22.29 6.03
CA ASP A 20 37.67 -22.96 5.60
C ASP A 20 37.15 -23.92 6.68
N LEU A 21 36.20 -23.47 7.51
CA LEU A 21 35.36 -24.37 8.28
C LEU A 21 34.10 -24.74 7.47
N TYR A 22 34.25 -25.74 6.60
CA TYR A 22 33.12 -26.43 5.97
C TYR A 22 32.25 -27.09 7.05
N ASP A 23 31.05 -26.55 7.28
CA ASP A 23 29.97 -27.29 7.93
C ASP A 23 29.02 -27.86 6.86
N GLU A 24 28.73 -29.14 7.00
CA GLU A 24 28.30 -30.05 5.94
C GLU A 24 26.76 -30.06 5.80
N GLN A 25 26.07 -28.93 5.87
CA GLN A 25 24.63 -28.85 5.55
C GLN A 25 24.27 -27.52 4.88
N GLY A 26 24.08 -27.58 3.56
CA GLY A 26 23.71 -26.46 2.72
C GLY A 26 22.34 -25.87 3.08
N TYR A 27 22.36 -24.76 3.81
CA TYR A 27 21.29 -23.78 3.90
C TYR A 27 21.83 -22.42 3.47
N THR A 28 21.46 -21.95 2.28
CA THR A 28 21.62 -20.54 1.92
C THR A 28 20.33 -19.81 2.21
N THR A 29 20.02 -19.57 3.49
CA THR A 29 19.16 -18.43 3.83
C THR A 29 19.97 -17.17 3.61
N ALA A 30 19.55 -16.33 2.65
CA ALA A 30 20.13 -15.04 2.38
C ALA A 30 20.45 -14.32 3.70
N HIS A 31 21.72 -13.97 3.89
CA HIS A 31 22.20 -13.28 5.07
C HIS A 31 21.33 -12.05 5.31
N SER A 32 20.51 -12.08 6.36
CA SER A 32 19.83 -10.88 6.83
C SER A 32 20.95 -9.92 7.25
N TYR A 33 21.12 -8.81 6.54
CA TYR A 33 21.74 -7.66 7.16
C TYR A 33 20.97 -7.44 8.47
N ARG A 34 21.67 -7.57 9.60
CA ARG A 34 21.14 -7.19 10.91
C ARG A 34 20.81 -5.71 10.82
N SER A 35 19.58 -5.39 10.43
CA SER A 35 19.02 -4.06 10.58
C SER A 35 18.89 -3.84 12.07
N HIS A 36 19.91 -3.19 12.62
CA HIS A 36 19.98 -2.79 14.00
C HIS A 36 18.78 -1.88 14.28
N GLY A 37 17.72 -2.41 14.90
CA GLY A 37 16.74 -1.75 15.79
C GLY A 37 16.07 -0.43 15.42
N ASP A 38 16.35 0.20 14.28
CA ASP A 38 16.05 1.63 14.04
C ASP A 38 14.68 1.88 13.40
N ASN A 39 13.94 0.84 12.99
CA ASN A 39 12.64 0.96 12.32
C ASN A 39 11.42 0.81 13.25
N THR A 40 11.62 0.43 14.52
CA THR A 40 10.54 0.32 15.50
C THR A 40 10.84 1.21 16.68
N THR A 41 9.83 1.85 17.26
CA THR A 41 10.06 2.96 18.21
C THR A 41 10.68 2.50 19.54
N GLY A 42 10.86 1.20 19.80
CA GLY A 42 11.49 0.66 21.02
C GLY A 42 10.81 1.06 22.35
N GLY A 43 9.72 1.84 22.28
CA GLY A 43 8.91 2.36 23.37
C GLY A 43 7.42 2.19 23.07
N ALA A 44 6.55 2.66 23.96
CA ALA A 44 5.09 2.51 23.84
C ALA A 44 4.59 2.97 22.46
N THR A 45 3.79 2.12 21.79
CA THR A 45 3.23 2.40 20.47
C THR A 45 2.40 3.69 20.49
N VAL A 46 2.89 4.75 19.86
CA VAL A 46 2.14 6.00 19.73
C VAL A 46 1.33 5.95 18.44
N VAL A 47 0.02 5.74 18.56
CA VAL A 47 -0.91 5.73 17.44
C VAL A 47 -1.02 7.13 16.83
N LEU A 48 -0.78 7.24 15.53
CA LEU A 48 -0.97 8.48 14.77
C LEU A 48 -2.43 8.56 14.29
N ALA A 49 -3.34 8.84 15.22
CA ALA A 49 -4.74 9.09 14.91
C ALA A 49 -4.99 10.58 14.58
N PRO A 50 -5.86 10.90 13.61
CA PRO A 50 -6.29 12.27 13.37
C PRO A 50 -6.94 12.85 14.63
N LYS A 51 -6.45 14.00 15.11
CA LYS A 51 -7.08 14.74 16.20
C LYS A 51 -8.04 15.75 15.60
N VAL A 52 -9.35 15.53 15.74
CA VAL A 52 -10.37 16.52 15.34
C VAL A 52 -10.58 17.48 16.50
N THR A 53 -9.90 18.63 16.45
CA THR A 53 -10.11 19.73 17.42
C THR A 53 -11.15 20.71 16.88
N ALA A 54 -11.77 21.52 17.76
CA ALA A 54 -12.72 22.55 17.32
C ALA A 54 -12.12 23.52 16.29
N LYS A 55 -10.82 23.82 16.42
CA LYS A 55 -10.08 24.63 15.42
C LYS A 55 -9.99 23.91 14.07
N ILE A 56 -9.62 22.63 14.06
CA ILE A 56 -9.53 21.82 12.82
C ILE A 56 -10.90 21.69 12.17
N GLN A 57 -11.96 21.48 12.96
CA GLN A 57 -13.32 21.42 12.43
C GLN A 57 -13.71 22.73 11.73
N LYS A 58 -13.41 23.88 12.35
CA LYS A 58 -13.65 25.20 11.76
C LYS A 58 -12.86 25.39 10.45
N GLU A 59 -11.59 24.99 10.41
CA GLU A 59 -10.76 25.05 9.20
C GLU A 59 -11.31 24.16 8.07
N LEU A 60 -11.80 22.95 8.41
CA LEU A 60 -12.45 22.05 7.45
C LEU A 60 -13.78 22.62 6.93
N ASP A 61 -14.60 23.21 7.81
CA ASP A 61 -15.87 23.82 7.43
C ASP A 61 -15.64 25.05 6.52
N GLU A 62 -14.63 25.87 6.83
CA GLU A 62 -14.23 27.01 6.00
C GLU A 62 -13.72 26.56 4.63
N ALA A 63 -12.88 25.52 4.57
CA ALA A 63 -12.40 24.94 3.32
C ALA A 63 -13.54 24.39 2.47
N ARG A 64 -14.49 23.67 3.08
CA ARG A 64 -15.69 23.17 2.39
C ARG A 64 -16.52 24.30 1.79
N ILE A 65 -16.83 25.33 2.57
CA ILE A 65 -17.62 26.48 2.10
C ILE A 65 -16.91 27.16 0.93
N LEU A 66 -15.58 27.35 1.03
CA LEU A 66 -14.77 27.94 -0.04
C LEU A 66 -14.86 27.11 -1.33
N THR A 67 -14.71 25.79 -1.23
CA THR A 67 -14.82 24.88 -2.37
C THR A 67 -16.22 24.96 -3.00
N GLU A 68 -17.27 24.82 -2.20
CA GLU A 68 -18.67 24.89 -2.64
C GLU A 68 -19.02 26.22 -3.32
N THR A 69 -18.45 27.35 -2.86
CA THR A 69 -18.67 28.67 -3.50
C THR A 69 -17.79 28.93 -4.71
N SER A 70 -16.70 28.18 -4.89
CA SER A 70 -15.78 28.32 -6.03
C SER A 70 -16.16 27.47 -7.24
N LEU A 71 -17.01 26.45 -7.06
CA LEU A 71 -17.47 25.56 -8.13
C LEU A 71 -18.37 26.32 -9.12
N SER A 72 -18.10 26.17 -10.41
CA SER A 72 -18.97 26.67 -11.47
C SER A 72 -20.15 25.71 -11.70
N GLN A 73 -21.19 26.18 -12.39
CA GLN A 73 -22.32 25.30 -12.76
C GLN A 73 -21.88 24.18 -13.70
N GLU A 74 -20.88 24.44 -14.55
CA GLU A 74 -20.32 23.43 -15.47
C GLU A 74 -19.62 22.31 -14.68
N ASP A 75 -18.87 22.66 -13.62
CA ASP A 75 -18.22 21.67 -12.75
C ASP A 75 -19.24 20.77 -12.02
N ILE A 76 -20.36 21.36 -11.58
CA ILE A 76 -21.44 20.62 -10.91
C ILE A 76 -22.10 19.63 -11.87
N ASP A 77 -22.41 20.08 -13.09
CA ASP A 77 -23.05 19.24 -14.11
C ASP A 77 -22.11 18.10 -14.55
N GLU A 78 -20.80 18.34 -14.67
CA GLU A 78 -19.81 17.30 -14.98
C GLU A 78 -19.66 16.27 -13.84
N GLU A 79 -19.72 16.70 -12.58
CA GLU A 79 -19.64 15.80 -11.43
C GLU A 79 -20.88 14.92 -11.27
N GLU A 80 -22.08 15.44 -11.56
CA GLU A 80 -23.35 14.72 -11.40
C GLU A 80 -23.44 13.48 -12.31
N TRP A 81 -22.76 13.49 -13.46
CA TRP A 81 -22.80 12.42 -14.46
C TRP A 81 -21.49 11.62 -14.57
N ASP A 82 -20.57 11.74 -13.61
CA ASP A 82 -19.32 10.95 -13.62
C ASP A 82 -19.59 9.46 -13.31
N VAL A 83 -19.83 8.70 -14.39
CA VAL A 83 -20.03 7.24 -14.35
C VAL A 83 -18.81 6.52 -13.76
N SER A 84 -17.60 7.05 -13.93
CA SER A 84 -16.37 6.41 -13.45
C SER A 84 -16.24 6.43 -11.93
N MET A 85 -16.89 7.39 -11.27
CA MET A 85 -16.97 7.52 -9.83
C MET A 85 -18.34 7.17 -9.25
N VAL A 86 -19.28 6.75 -10.10
CA VAL A 86 -20.65 6.38 -9.71
C VAL A 86 -21.31 7.51 -8.92
N ALA A 87 -21.32 8.72 -9.51
CA ALA A 87 -21.70 9.96 -8.84
C ALA A 87 -23.01 9.87 -8.03
N GLU A 88 -24.04 9.21 -8.59
CA GLU A 88 -25.35 8.98 -7.94
C GLU A 88 -25.24 8.34 -6.54
N TYR A 89 -24.32 7.38 -6.36
CA TYR A 89 -24.15 6.65 -5.10
C TYR A 89 -22.86 7.05 -4.36
N GLY A 90 -22.09 8.01 -4.89
CA GLY A 90 -20.75 8.33 -4.40
C GLY A 90 -20.75 8.74 -2.93
N GLU A 91 -21.66 9.62 -2.52
CA GLU A 91 -21.75 10.06 -1.12
C GLU A 91 -22.08 8.91 -0.16
N GLU A 92 -23.07 8.10 -0.50
CA GLU A 92 -23.52 6.96 0.31
C GLU A 92 -22.43 5.90 0.43
N ILE A 93 -21.75 5.57 -0.68
CA ILE A 93 -20.64 4.62 -0.71
C ILE A 93 -19.53 5.10 0.22
N PHE A 94 -19.06 6.35 0.08
CA PHE A 94 -17.96 6.84 0.89
C PHE A 94 -18.35 7.05 2.36
N SER A 95 -19.61 7.42 2.65
CA SER A 95 -20.11 7.42 4.03
C SER A 95 -20.03 6.03 4.64
N TYR A 96 -20.52 5.01 3.94
CA TYR A 96 -20.45 3.63 4.38
C TYR A 96 -19.00 3.13 4.53
N MET A 97 -18.10 3.50 3.62
CA MET A 97 -16.68 3.17 3.73
C MET A 97 -16.04 3.83 4.96
N ARG A 98 -16.39 5.07 5.30
CA ARG A 98 -15.90 5.73 6.53
C ARG A 98 -16.38 5.01 7.80
N ASP A 99 -17.59 4.48 7.80
CA ASP A 99 -18.08 3.66 8.92
C ASP A 99 -17.38 2.29 9.00
N LEU A 100 -17.15 1.65 7.84
CA LEU A 100 -16.43 0.38 7.74
C LEU A 100 -14.98 0.50 8.20
N GLU A 101 -14.29 1.57 7.79
CA GLU A 101 -12.88 1.75 8.07
C GLU A 101 -12.62 1.84 9.58
N MET A 102 -13.55 2.42 10.33
CA MET A 102 -13.50 2.52 11.80
C MET A 102 -13.91 1.22 12.49
N ARG A 103 -14.87 0.47 11.94
CA ARG A 103 -15.36 -0.79 12.52
C ARG A 103 -14.32 -1.90 12.44
N MET A 104 -13.51 -1.91 11.38
CA MET A 104 -12.51 -2.93 11.09
C MET A 104 -11.07 -2.45 11.36
N VAL A 105 -10.91 -1.53 12.32
CA VAL A 105 -9.61 -1.10 12.83
C VAL A 105 -8.97 -2.22 13.67
N PRO A 106 -7.69 -2.58 13.44
CA PRO A 106 -6.93 -3.44 14.35
C PRO A 106 -6.65 -2.77 15.69
N ASP A 107 -6.43 -3.56 16.76
CA ASP A 107 -6.01 -3.04 18.05
C ASP A 107 -4.56 -2.50 17.96
N PRO A 108 -4.31 -1.20 18.20
CA PRO A 108 -2.97 -0.64 18.08
C PRO A 108 -1.94 -1.22 19.05
N HIS A 109 -2.40 -1.86 20.13
CA HIS A 109 -1.54 -2.43 21.17
C HIS A 109 -1.59 -3.96 21.16
N TYR A 110 -2.01 -4.58 20.05
CA TYR A 110 -2.09 -6.05 20.00
C TYR A 110 -0.76 -6.74 20.28
N MET A 111 0.37 -6.05 20.13
CA MET A 111 1.67 -6.64 20.45
C MET A 111 1.85 -6.88 21.96
N ASP A 112 1.09 -6.21 22.82
CA ASP A 112 1.17 -6.39 24.29
C ASP A 112 0.70 -7.79 24.73
N ILE A 113 -0.17 -8.44 23.94
CA ILE A 113 -0.60 -9.81 24.20
C ILE A 113 0.29 -10.87 23.52
N GLN A 114 1.17 -10.46 22.60
CA GLN A 114 2.04 -11.38 21.87
C GLN A 114 3.26 -11.73 22.73
N THR A 115 3.46 -13.01 23.04
CA THR A 115 4.54 -13.46 23.92
C THR A 115 5.86 -13.72 23.20
N GLU A 116 5.81 -14.02 21.91
CA GLU A 116 6.99 -14.41 21.10
C GLU A 116 7.27 -13.48 19.93
N ILE A 117 6.36 -12.56 19.62
CA ILE A 117 6.43 -11.70 18.43
C ILE A 117 6.60 -10.24 18.87
N GLN A 118 7.35 -9.48 18.10
CA GLN A 118 7.58 -8.04 18.28
C GLN A 118 7.29 -7.27 16.98
N TRP A 119 7.16 -5.95 17.09
CA TRP A 119 6.97 -5.06 15.94
C TRP A 119 8.05 -5.22 14.86
N SER A 120 9.30 -5.50 15.25
CA SER A 120 10.40 -5.71 14.30
C SER A 120 10.17 -6.95 13.44
N MET A 121 9.64 -8.02 14.03
CA MET A 121 9.30 -9.26 13.33
C MET A 121 8.09 -9.07 12.40
N ARG A 122 7.11 -8.25 12.80
CA ARG A 122 6.03 -7.81 11.90
C ARG A 122 6.60 -7.05 10.70
N SER A 123 7.52 -6.12 10.92
CA SER A 123 8.15 -5.35 9.82
C SER A 123 8.87 -6.27 8.82
N VAL A 124 9.58 -7.29 9.31
CA VAL A 124 10.20 -8.33 8.45
C VAL A 124 9.13 -9.12 7.67
N LEU A 125 8.00 -9.46 8.30
CA LEU A 125 6.89 -10.13 7.60
C LEU A 125 6.30 -9.24 6.50
N MET A 126 6.09 -7.94 6.77
CA MET A 126 5.53 -6.99 5.79
C MET A 126 6.47 -6.81 4.59
N ASP A 127 7.78 -6.70 4.82
CA ASP A 127 8.78 -6.66 3.74
C ASP A 127 8.70 -7.89 2.84
N TRP A 128 8.67 -9.09 3.45
CA TRP A 128 8.50 -10.33 2.70
C TRP A 128 7.18 -10.35 1.91
N LEU A 129 6.06 -9.92 2.51
CA LEU A 129 4.76 -9.86 1.83
C LEU A 129 4.74 -8.91 0.64
N VAL A 130 5.42 -7.77 0.70
CA VAL A 130 5.59 -6.86 -0.43
C VAL A 130 6.32 -7.55 -1.58
N GLN A 131 7.33 -8.38 -1.30
CA GLN A 131 8.02 -9.15 -2.33
C GLN A 131 7.11 -10.23 -2.94
N VAL A 132 6.34 -10.95 -2.11
CA VAL A 132 5.38 -11.97 -2.59
C VAL A 132 4.29 -11.33 -3.45
N HIS A 133 3.71 -10.22 -2.98
CA HIS A 133 2.71 -9.43 -3.69
C HIS A 133 3.19 -9.01 -5.08
N ASN A 134 4.40 -8.44 -5.16
CA ASN A 134 5.00 -8.02 -6.41
C ASN A 134 5.27 -9.20 -7.36
N ARG A 135 5.75 -10.33 -6.82
CA ARG A 135 6.02 -11.54 -7.64
C ARG A 135 4.76 -12.09 -8.32
N PHE A 136 3.62 -12.02 -7.64
CA PHE A 136 2.33 -12.39 -8.22
C PHE A 136 1.67 -11.26 -9.02
N SER A 137 2.24 -10.05 -9.01
CA SER A 137 1.69 -8.87 -9.68
C SER A 137 0.23 -8.58 -9.27
N LEU A 138 -0.04 -8.72 -7.98
CA LEU A 138 -1.38 -8.50 -7.40
C LEU A 138 -1.74 -7.01 -7.36
N LEU A 139 -3.03 -6.72 -7.23
CA LEU A 139 -3.53 -5.35 -7.04
C LEU A 139 -3.03 -4.75 -5.72
N PRO A 140 -2.77 -3.43 -5.65
CA PRO A 140 -2.42 -2.76 -4.39
C PRO A 140 -3.49 -2.98 -3.30
N GLU A 141 -4.76 -3.01 -3.68
CA GLU A 141 -5.90 -3.32 -2.81
C GLU A 141 -5.70 -4.66 -2.06
N THR A 142 -5.20 -5.68 -2.75
CA THR A 142 -4.88 -7.01 -2.18
C THR A 142 -3.80 -6.93 -1.10
N LEU A 143 -2.77 -6.10 -1.29
CA LEU A 143 -1.73 -5.87 -0.28
C LEU A 143 -2.30 -5.23 0.98
N PHE A 144 -3.09 -4.17 0.82
CA PHE A 144 -3.68 -3.47 1.98
C PHE A 144 -4.68 -4.35 2.75
N LEU A 145 -5.47 -5.18 2.05
CA LEU A 145 -6.33 -6.19 2.68
C LEU A 145 -5.51 -7.22 3.46
N THR A 146 -4.43 -7.72 2.87
CA THR A 146 -3.50 -8.66 3.52
C THR A 146 -3.01 -8.11 4.86
N VAL A 147 -2.53 -6.86 4.87
CA VAL A 147 -2.04 -6.20 6.09
C VAL A 147 -3.15 -6.07 7.13
N ASN A 148 -4.34 -5.62 6.73
CA ASN A 148 -5.50 -5.50 7.62
C ASN A 148 -5.88 -6.85 8.26
N TYR A 149 -5.90 -7.94 7.48
CA TYR A 149 -6.23 -9.27 7.98
C TYR A 149 -5.20 -9.76 8.99
N ILE A 150 -3.90 -9.56 8.73
CA ILE A 150 -2.83 -9.91 9.66
C ILE A 150 -3.01 -9.16 10.97
N ASP A 151 -3.13 -7.83 10.92
CA ASP A 151 -3.19 -7.01 12.12
C ASP A 151 -4.45 -7.31 12.95
N ARG A 152 -5.63 -7.49 12.32
CA ARG A 152 -6.86 -7.88 13.02
C ARG A 152 -6.80 -9.29 13.58
N PHE A 153 -6.13 -10.21 12.90
CA PHE A 153 -5.94 -11.58 13.39
C PHE A 153 -5.03 -11.60 14.62
N LEU A 154 -3.89 -10.89 14.55
CA LEU A 154 -2.94 -10.75 15.67
C LEU A 154 -3.55 -9.98 16.85
N SER A 155 -4.53 -9.11 16.61
CA SER A 155 -5.34 -8.46 17.65
C SER A 155 -6.15 -9.42 18.52
N ARG A 156 -6.48 -10.61 18.00
CA ARG A 156 -7.35 -11.58 18.68
C ARG A 156 -6.65 -12.88 19.04
N LYS A 157 -5.51 -13.16 18.41
CA LYS A 157 -4.83 -14.46 18.54
C LYS A 157 -3.35 -14.27 18.85
N ILE A 158 -2.92 -14.89 19.95
CA ILE A 158 -1.49 -15.09 20.26
C ILE A 158 -0.92 -16.13 19.28
N VAL A 159 0.17 -15.77 18.61
CA VAL A 159 0.85 -16.57 17.58
C VAL A 159 2.31 -16.77 17.99
N SER A 160 2.84 -17.96 17.76
CA SER A 160 4.27 -18.24 17.95
C SER A 160 5.09 -17.73 16.77
N LEU A 161 6.36 -17.39 17.00
CA LEU A 161 7.22 -16.85 15.95
C LEU A 161 7.29 -17.79 14.72
N GLY A 162 7.40 -19.10 14.95
CA GLY A 162 7.44 -20.11 13.89
C GLY A 162 6.16 -20.29 13.08
N LYS A 163 5.05 -19.62 13.45
CA LYS A 163 3.79 -19.62 12.69
C LYS A 163 3.46 -18.25 12.09
N LEU A 164 4.28 -17.23 12.32
CA LEU A 164 4.03 -15.87 11.82
C LEU A 164 4.03 -15.80 10.29
N GLN A 165 4.96 -16.48 9.63
CA GLN A 165 4.97 -16.55 8.15
C GLN A 165 3.73 -17.27 7.60
N LEU A 166 3.24 -18.32 8.27
CA LEU A 166 2.00 -18.99 7.90
C LEU A 166 0.80 -18.04 7.96
N VAL A 167 0.73 -17.16 8.97
CA VAL A 167 -0.30 -16.12 9.06
C VAL A 167 -0.21 -15.19 7.86
N GLY A 168 0.99 -14.70 7.49
CA GLY A 168 1.17 -13.85 6.32
C GLY A 168 0.77 -14.52 5.01
N ALA A 169 1.27 -15.74 4.76
CA ALA A 169 0.94 -16.53 3.58
C ALA A 169 -0.57 -16.82 3.46
N THR A 170 -1.22 -17.08 4.59
CA THR A 170 -2.67 -17.29 4.64
C THR A 170 -3.43 -15.99 4.36
N ALA A 171 -3.00 -14.86 4.93
CA ALA A 171 -3.68 -13.58 4.75
C ALA A 171 -3.64 -13.11 3.30
N ILE A 172 -2.49 -13.23 2.62
CA ILE A 172 -2.39 -12.85 1.20
C ILE A 172 -3.20 -13.77 0.30
N PHE A 173 -3.29 -15.06 0.65
CA PHE A 173 -4.14 -16.00 -0.07
C PHE A 173 -5.63 -15.66 0.09
N VAL A 174 -6.08 -15.32 1.31
CA VAL A 174 -7.47 -14.90 1.56
C VAL A 174 -7.77 -13.57 0.87
N ALA A 175 -6.86 -12.60 0.93
CA ALA A 175 -7.02 -11.31 0.25
C ALA A 175 -7.09 -11.48 -1.27
N ALA A 176 -6.22 -12.33 -1.85
CA ALA A 176 -6.22 -12.57 -3.28
C ALA A 176 -7.51 -13.27 -3.75
N LYS A 177 -8.06 -14.21 -2.98
CA LYS A 177 -9.39 -14.79 -3.29
C LYS A 177 -10.52 -13.78 -3.23
N TYR A 178 -10.37 -12.74 -2.42
CA TYR A 178 -11.39 -11.71 -2.23
C TYR A 178 -11.35 -10.65 -3.33
N GLU A 179 -10.15 -10.21 -3.72
CA GLU A 179 -9.95 -9.03 -4.56
C GLU A 179 -9.57 -9.37 -6.01
N GLU A 180 -8.86 -10.47 -6.25
CA GLU A 180 -8.31 -10.79 -7.57
C GLU A 180 -9.29 -11.56 -8.44
N ILE A 181 -9.30 -11.24 -9.74
CA ILE A 181 -9.98 -12.06 -10.75
C ILE A 181 -9.30 -13.44 -10.85
N ASN A 182 -7.96 -13.44 -10.85
CA ASN A 182 -7.14 -14.64 -10.96
C ASN A 182 -6.28 -14.78 -9.70
N CYS A 183 -6.85 -15.40 -8.67
CA CYS A 183 -6.14 -15.70 -7.45
C CYS A 183 -5.06 -16.78 -7.69
N PRO A 184 -3.85 -16.67 -7.10
CA PRO A 184 -2.86 -17.74 -7.11
C PRO A 184 -3.43 -19.01 -6.46
N SER A 185 -3.02 -20.16 -6.98
CA SER A 185 -3.34 -21.47 -6.44
C SER A 185 -2.69 -21.71 -5.08
N VAL A 186 -3.25 -22.63 -4.29
CA VAL A 186 -2.65 -23.00 -3.00
C VAL A 186 -1.24 -23.59 -3.17
N GLN A 187 -0.96 -24.26 -4.29
CA GLN A 187 0.37 -24.78 -4.61
C GLN A 187 1.39 -23.66 -4.83
N GLU A 188 0.98 -22.57 -5.47
CA GLU A 188 1.83 -21.38 -5.63
C GLU A 188 2.10 -20.71 -4.27
N ILE A 189 1.12 -20.66 -3.36
CA ILE A 189 1.36 -20.17 -2.00
C ILE A 189 2.36 -21.07 -1.25
N VAL A 190 2.23 -22.41 -1.34
CA VAL A 190 3.20 -23.35 -0.75
C VAL A 190 4.60 -23.13 -1.31
N PHE A 191 4.71 -22.86 -2.61
CA PHE A 191 5.98 -22.57 -3.26
C PHE A 191 6.61 -21.28 -2.70
N MET A 192 5.82 -20.24 -2.42
CA MET A 192 6.33 -18.96 -1.89
C MET A 192 6.90 -19.02 -0.47
N VAL A 193 6.48 -20.01 0.31
CA VAL A 193 7.01 -20.30 1.65
C VAL A 193 8.09 -21.40 1.62
N ASP A 194 8.66 -21.67 0.43
CA ASP A 194 9.71 -22.67 0.18
C ASP A 194 9.37 -24.06 0.73
N GLY A 195 8.10 -24.48 0.59
CA GLY A 195 7.63 -25.76 1.09
C GLY A 195 7.62 -25.89 2.63
N GLY A 196 7.81 -24.79 3.38
CA GLY A 196 7.81 -24.78 4.83
C GLY A 196 6.46 -25.17 5.47
N TYR A 197 5.38 -25.19 4.68
CA TYR A 197 4.06 -25.65 5.09
C TYR A 197 3.40 -26.51 4.01
N THR A 198 2.63 -27.49 4.45
CA THR A 198 1.80 -28.31 3.57
C THR A 198 0.53 -27.58 3.13
N VAL A 199 -0.06 -28.02 2.01
CA VAL A 199 -1.37 -27.51 1.55
C VAL A 199 -2.43 -27.61 2.65
N ASP A 200 -2.47 -28.73 3.37
CA ASP A 200 -3.43 -28.95 4.45
C ASP A 200 -3.25 -27.96 5.62
N GLU A 201 -2.02 -27.59 5.95
CA GLU A 201 -1.74 -26.58 6.97
C GLU A 201 -2.23 -25.20 6.54
N ILE A 202 -1.99 -24.81 5.30
CA ILE A 202 -2.49 -23.53 4.75
C ILE A 202 -4.02 -23.51 4.75
N LEU A 203 -4.68 -24.59 4.30
CA LEU A 203 -6.15 -24.67 4.30
C LEU A 203 -6.76 -24.72 5.72
N LYS A 204 -6.04 -25.28 6.70
CA LYS A 204 -6.46 -25.20 8.11
C LYS A 204 -6.28 -23.79 8.66
N ALA A 205 -5.15 -23.14 8.37
CA ALA A 205 -4.89 -21.77 8.78
C ALA A 205 -5.90 -20.80 8.16
N GLU A 206 -6.26 -20.97 6.89
CA GLU A 206 -7.30 -20.19 6.20
C GLU A 206 -8.64 -20.27 6.94
N ARG A 207 -9.15 -21.49 7.18
CA ARG A 207 -10.42 -21.68 7.90
C ARG A 207 -10.39 -21.05 9.29
N PHE A 208 -9.25 -21.14 9.97
CA PHE A 208 -9.07 -20.55 11.28
C PHE A 208 -9.06 -19.02 11.24
N MET A 209 -8.34 -18.43 10.28
CA MET A 209 -8.29 -16.98 10.07
C MET A 209 -9.68 -16.42 9.73
N LEU A 210 -10.40 -17.03 8.78
CA LEU A 210 -11.75 -16.63 8.40
C LEU A 210 -12.72 -16.67 9.61
N SER A 211 -12.62 -17.72 10.42
CA SER A 211 -13.43 -17.85 11.64
C SER A 211 -13.10 -16.75 12.66
N MET A 212 -11.81 -16.45 12.85
CA MET A 212 -11.34 -15.41 13.78
C MET A 212 -11.74 -13.99 13.35
N LEU A 213 -11.76 -13.74 12.04
CA LEU A 213 -12.21 -12.50 11.43
C LEU A 213 -13.74 -12.46 11.24
N CYS A 214 -14.46 -13.50 11.65
CA CYS A 214 -15.91 -13.63 11.49
C CYS A 214 -16.39 -13.40 10.04
N PHE A 215 -15.56 -13.76 9.06
CA PHE A 215 -15.78 -13.50 7.63
C PHE A 215 -15.99 -12.02 7.26
N GLU A 216 -15.61 -11.09 8.13
CA GLU A 216 -15.64 -9.65 7.84
C GLU A 216 -14.39 -9.24 7.05
N LEU A 217 -14.43 -9.46 5.73
CA LEU A 217 -13.30 -9.24 4.82
C LEU A 217 -13.32 -7.88 4.09
N GLY A 218 -14.49 -7.23 4.01
CA GLY A 218 -14.71 -6.01 3.21
C GLY A 218 -14.18 -4.70 3.82
N TRP A 219 -12.94 -4.68 4.29
CA TRP A 219 -12.31 -3.44 4.77
C TRP A 219 -11.96 -2.53 3.57
N PRO A 220 -12.30 -1.22 3.61
CA PRO A 220 -12.34 -0.36 2.42
C PRO A 220 -10.98 0.05 1.82
N GLY A 221 -9.87 -0.17 2.52
CA GLY A 221 -8.51 0.18 2.06
C GLY A 221 -8.29 1.68 1.79
N PRO A 222 -7.02 2.13 1.60
CA PRO A 222 -6.73 3.53 1.34
C PRO A 222 -6.88 3.91 -0.15
N MET A 223 -6.90 2.93 -1.05
CA MET A 223 -6.86 3.16 -2.51
C MET A 223 -8.11 3.87 -3.05
N SER A 224 -9.29 3.51 -2.56
CA SER A 224 -10.55 4.14 -2.95
C SER A 224 -10.64 5.59 -2.50
N PHE A 225 -10.18 5.89 -1.28
CA PHE A 225 -10.08 7.26 -0.79
C PHE A 225 -9.05 8.06 -1.59
N LEU A 226 -7.87 7.49 -1.88
CA LEU A 226 -6.86 8.16 -2.70
C LEU A 226 -7.37 8.45 -4.11
N ARG A 227 -8.17 7.56 -4.70
CA ARG A 227 -8.81 7.78 -6.01
C ARG A 227 -9.73 9.01 -5.98
N ARG A 228 -10.60 9.11 -4.97
CA ARG A 228 -11.48 10.28 -4.79
C ARG A 228 -10.70 11.57 -4.58
N ILE A 229 -9.65 11.53 -3.75
CA ILE A 229 -8.81 12.71 -3.52
C ILE A 229 -8.06 13.13 -4.79
N SER A 230 -7.57 12.15 -5.57
CA SER A 230 -6.86 12.43 -6.82
C SER A 230 -7.76 13.07 -7.86
N LYS A 231 -9.07 12.77 -7.88
CA LYS A 231 -10.03 13.44 -8.76
C LYS A 231 -10.04 14.95 -8.54
N ALA A 232 -10.02 15.38 -7.27
CA ALA A 232 -9.99 16.78 -6.90
C ALA A 232 -8.66 17.50 -7.21
N ASP A 233 -7.65 16.77 -7.68
CA ASP A 233 -6.35 17.29 -8.14
C ASP A 233 -6.10 16.88 -9.61
N ASP A 234 -7.18 16.79 -10.40
CA ASP A 234 -7.19 16.46 -11.84
C ASP A 234 -6.41 15.19 -12.20
N TYR A 235 -6.38 14.22 -11.28
CA TYR A 235 -5.64 12.98 -11.40
C TYR A 235 -4.14 13.17 -11.74
N ASP A 236 -3.51 14.21 -11.20
CA ASP A 236 -2.08 14.48 -11.40
C ASP A 236 -1.21 13.23 -11.16
N LEU A 237 -0.53 12.78 -12.22
CA LEU A 237 0.12 11.48 -12.26
C LEU A 237 1.27 11.38 -11.25
N GLU A 238 2.09 12.43 -11.14
CA GLU A 238 3.26 12.44 -10.25
C GLU A 238 2.81 12.41 -8.79
N THR A 239 1.82 13.24 -8.44
CA THR A 239 1.24 13.29 -7.09
C THR A 239 0.61 11.96 -6.72
N ARG A 240 -0.19 11.37 -7.62
CA ARG A 240 -0.82 10.08 -7.37
C ARG A 240 0.19 8.96 -7.20
N THR A 241 1.24 8.93 -8.01
CA THR A 241 2.29 7.91 -7.94
C THR A 241 3.05 8.01 -6.61
N LEU A 242 3.43 9.22 -6.21
CA LEU A 242 4.14 9.45 -4.96
C LEU A 242 3.25 9.20 -3.73
N ALA A 243 1.95 9.52 -3.81
CA ALA A 243 1.00 9.22 -2.75
C ALA A 243 0.82 7.71 -2.53
N LYS A 244 0.75 6.91 -3.61
CA LYS A 244 0.71 5.45 -3.50
C LYS A 244 1.96 4.90 -2.80
N TYR A 245 3.13 5.41 -3.17
CA TYR A 245 4.37 5.05 -2.50
C TYR A 245 4.33 5.34 -1.00
N PHE A 246 3.86 6.52 -0.59
CA PHE A 246 3.73 6.82 0.85
C PHE A 246 2.73 5.93 1.57
N LEU A 247 1.62 5.55 0.93
CA LEU A 247 0.70 4.58 1.51
C LEU A 247 1.37 3.23 1.74
N GLU A 248 2.15 2.73 0.78
CA GLU A 248 2.91 1.49 0.97
C GLU A 248 3.93 1.60 2.10
N VAL A 249 4.60 2.75 2.26
CA VAL A 249 5.50 2.97 3.41
C VAL A 249 4.77 2.86 4.75
N THR A 250 3.48 3.24 4.83
CA THR A 250 2.72 3.19 6.10
C THR A 250 2.50 1.76 6.61
N ILE A 251 2.50 0.75 5.75
CA ILE A 251 2.26 -0.64 6.18
C ILE A 251 3.41 -1.19 7.03
N MET A 252 4.60 -0.61 6.90
CA MET A 252 5.83 -1.08 7.55
C MET A 252 5.93 -0.67 9.03
N ASP A 253 5.27 0.42 9.43
CA ASP A 253 5.48 1.11 10.70
C ASP A 253 4.27 0.92 11.63
N GLU A 254 4.53 0.53 12.88
CA GLU A 254 3.50 0.21 13.86
C GLU A 254 2.56 1.38 14.18
N ARG A 255 3.02 2.62 13.99
CA ARG A 255 2.27 3.82 14.38
C ARG A 255 1.03 4.07 13.51
N PHE A 256 0.97 3.43 12.34
CA PHE A 256 -0.13 3.57 11.38
C PHE A 256 -1.13 2.40 11.39
N VAL A 257 -0.89 1.36 12.20
CA VAL A 257 -1.71 0.13 12.24
C VAL A 257 -3.20 0.42 12.45
N SER A 258 -3.52 1.40 13.29
CA SER A 258 -4.91 1.78 13.59
C SER A 258 -5.30 3.14 12.99
N SER A 259 -4.50 3.66 12.06
CA SER A 259 -4.84 4.90 11.36
C SER A 259 -5.93 4.64 10.32
N PRO A 260 -6.99 5.47 10.26
CA PRO A 260 -8.04 5.31 9.26
C PRO A 260 -7.49 5.43 7.83
N PRO A 261 -7.82 4.53 6.90
CA PRO A 261 -7.44 4.59 5.49
C PRO A 261 -7.67 5.93 4.81
N SER A 262 -8.80 6.57 5.08
CA SER A 262 -9.15 7.89 4.54
C SER A 262 -8.18 8.98 5.00
N TYR A 263 -7.72 8.89 6.25
CA TYR A 263 -6.69 9.77 6.81
C TYR A 263 -5.32 9.51 6.19
N LEU A 264 -4.94 8.23 6.03
CA LEU A 264 -3.69 7.85 5.37
C LEU A 264 -3.65 8.34 3.92
N ALA A 265 -4.74 8.17 3.17
CA ALA A 265 -4.86 8.62 1.79
C ALA A 265 -4.73 10.14 1.66
N ALA A 266 -5.43 10.91 2.50
CA ALA A 266 -5.34 12.36 2.52
C ALA A 266 -3.93 12.85 2.92
N GLY A 267 -3.34 12.24 3.96
CA GLY A 267 -1.99 12.56 4.41
C GLY A 267 -0.93 12.28 3.34
N ALA A 268 -1.00 11.10 2.71
CA ALA A 268 -0.09 10.70 1.63
C ALA A 268 -0.20 11.63 0.41
N HIS A 269 -1.42 11.96 -0.01
CA HIS A 269 -1.65 12.87 -1.13
C HIS A 269 -1.17 14.30 -0.83
N CYS A 270 -1.48 14.84 0.36
CA CYS A 270 -1.00 16.15 0.80
C CYS A 270 0.53 16.20 0.87
N LEU A 271 1.18 15.16 1.38
CA LEU A 271 2.65 15.07 1.44
C LEU A 271 3.27 15.00 0.04
N ALA A 272 2.65 14.25 -0.87
CA ALA A 272 3.09 14.15 -2.26
C ALA A 272 3.05 15.52 -2.97
N ARG A 273 1.92 16.23 -2.87
CA ARG A 273 1.80 17.59 -3.41
C ARG A 273 2.88 18.51 -2.85
N LEU A 274 3.16 18.41 -1.54
CA LEU A 274 4.13 19.26 -0.83
C LEU A 274 5.55 19.03 -1.36
N MET A 275 5.95 17.77 -1.50
CA MET A 275 7.27 17.42 -2.01
C MET A 275 7.45 17.81 -3.48
N LEU A 276 6.37 17.74 -4.27
CA LEU A 276 6.35 18.17 -5.67
C LEU A 276 6.12 19.68 -5.84
N LYS A 277 5.96 20.44 -4.74
CA LYS A 277 5.69 21.89 -4.73
C LYS A 277 4.43 22.29 -5.52
N LYS A 278 3.38 21.47 -5.53
CA LYS A 278 2.14 21.67 -6.30
C LYS A 278 0.98 22.28 -5.50
N GLY A 279 0.73 23.59 -5.62
CA GLY A 279 -0.38 24.31 -4.97
C GLY A 279 0.04 25.64 -4.33
N ASP A 280 -0.89 26.37 -3.72
CA ASP A 280 -0.61 27.63 -3.01
C ASP A 280 -0.38 27.37 -1.50
N TRP A 281 0.90 27.19 -1.14
CA TRP A 281 1.36 26.61 0.13
C TRP A 281 1.35 27.53 1.37
N LYS A 282 0.47 28.54 1.46
CA LYS A 282 0.52 29.53 2.57
C LYS A 282 0.24 28.92 3.96
N HIS A 283 -0.45 27.77 4.05
CA HIS A 283 -0.83 27.13 5.33
C HIS A 283 -0.10 25.81 5.63
N HIS A 284 0.77 25.33 4.73
CA HIS A 284 1.36 24.00 4.81
C HIS A 284 2.74 23.95 5.45
N ASN A 285 3.45 25.08 5.61
CA ASN A 285 4.71 25.09 6.36
C ASN A 285 4.54 24.59 7.80
N ALA A 286 3.39 24.85 8.43
CA ALA A 286 3.10 24.33 9.77
C ALA A 286 2.85 22.81 9.79
N VAL A 287 2.36 22.22 8.69
CA VAL A 287 2.18 20.78 8.50
C VAL A 287 3.55 20.14 8.17
N TYR A 288 4.33 20.75 7.27
CA TYR A 288 5.69 20.36 6.95
C TYR A 288 6.58 20.34 8.21
N GLU A 289 6.61 21.42 9.01
CA GLU A 289 7.40 21.48 10.24
C GLU A 289 6.90 20.50 11.32
N LYS A 290 5.60 20.16 11.32
CA LYS A 290 5.00 19.22 12.27
C LYS A 290 5.20 17.74 11.87
N TYR A 291 5.35 17.44 10.58
CA TYR A 291 5.58 16.08 10.05
C TYR A 291 7.02 15.83 9.57
N CYS A 292 7.88 16.86 9.51
CA CYS A 292 9.35 16.74 9.52
C CYS A 292 9.88 16.35 10.91
N ASP A 293 9.19 15.40 11.55
CA ASP A 293 9.74 14.68 12.67
C ASP A 293 11.06 14.02 12.23
N ARG A 294 12.03 13.91 13.14
CA ARG A 294 13.39 13.42 12.89
C ARG A 294 13.42 12.03 12.20
N ARG A 295 12.29 11.32 12.27
CA ARG A 295 12.01 9.98 11.73
C ARG A 295 11.75 9.94 10.22
N PHE A 296 11.07 10.93 9.63
CA PHE A 296 10.83 10.99 8.18
C PHE A 296 11.94 11.69 7.41
N LYS A 297 12.83 12.40 8.12
CA LYS A 297 13.99 13.09 7.54
C LYS A 297 14.96 12.13 6.84
N ARG A 298 15.11 10.90 7.32
CA ARG A 298 15.94 9.87 6.67
C ARG A 298 15.32 9.36 5.36
N ALA A 299 14.01 9.09 5.34
CA ALA A 299 13.31 8.66 4.12
C ALA A 299 13.28 9.79 3.07
N ALA A 300 12.99 11.02 3.50
CA ALA A 300 13.01 12.19 2.63
C ALA A 300 14.43 12.47 2.07
N ALA A 301 15.47 12.40 2.92
CA ALA A 301 16.86 12.58 2.49
C ALA A 301 17.33 11.44 1.58
N PHE A 302 16.91 10.19 1.83
CA PHE A 302 17.22 9.07 0.96
C PHE A 302 16.56 9.22 -0.42
N VAL A 303 15.28 9.60 -0.47
CA VAL A 303 14.57 9.86 -1.74
C VAL A 303 15.20 11.04 -2.48
N GLU A 304 15.53 12.14 -1.78
CA GLU A 304 16.23 13.30 -2.34
C GLU A 304 17.62 12.92 -2.88
N GLU A 305 18.36 12.07 -2.16
CA GLU A 305 19.66 11.54 -2.57
C GLU A 305 19.54 10.60 -3.78
N GLN A 306 18.54 9.72 -3.83
CA GLN A 306 18.34 8.83 -4.98
C GLN A 306 17.90 9.62 -6.22
N ILE A 307 17.03 10.61 -6.07
CA ILE A 307 16.66 11.55 -7.15
C ILE A 307 17.91 12.32 -7.62
N GLY A 308 18.75 12.79 -6.69
CA GLY A 308 20.02 13.45 -6.98
C GLY A 308 21.05 12.54 -7.68
N ARG A 309 20.98 11.22 -7.45
CA ARG A 309 21.77 10.18 -8.13
C ARG A 309 21.20 9.75 -9.48
N GLY A 310 20.13 10.40 -9.95
CA GLY A 310 19.53 10.15 -11.26
C GLY A 310 18.51 9.01 -11.29
N PHE A 311 18.02 8.56 -10.13
CA PHE A 311 16.89 7.63 -10.08
C PHE A 311 15.65 8.32 -10.66
N THR A 312 15.12 7.75 -11.73
CA THR A 312 13.85 8.16 -12.33
C THR A 312 12.78 7.13 -11.98
N LEU A 313 11.59 7.60 -11.64
CA LEU A 313 10.43 6.72 -11.46
C LEU A 313 10.24 5.90 -12.75
N PRO A 314 9.99 4.58 -12.65
CA PRO A 314 9.82 3.75 -13.83
C PRO A 314 8.69 4.30 -14.70
N TYR A 315 9.05 4.77 -15.90
CA TYR A 315 8.11 5.18 -16.93
C TYR A 315 7.33 3.95 -17.38
N HIS A 316 6.07 3.82 -17.00
CA HIS A 316 5.14 3.00 -17.78
C HIS A 316 4.73 3.81 -19.00
N HIS A 317 5.16 3.37 -20.19
CA HIS A 317 4.66 3.90 -21.45
C HIS A 317 3.15 3.66 -21.53
N SER A 318 2.36 4.69 -21.23
CA SER A 318 0.96 4.75 -21.66
C SER A 318 0.96 5.24 -23.12
N LEU A 319 0.56 4.37 -24.04
CA LEU A 319 0.18 4.78 -25.39
C LEU A 319 -0.89 5.89 -25.29
N PRO A 320 -0.88 6.91 -26.17
CA PRO A 320 -1.88 7.96 -26.14
C PRO A 320 -3.26 7.37 -26.41
N ARG A 321 -4.19 7.53 -25.47
CA ARG A 321 -5.61 7.24 -25.76
C ARG A 321 -6.14 8.30 -26.74
N PRO A 322 -6.90 7.92 -27.78
CA PRO A 322 -7.58 8.89 -28.61
C PRO A 322 -8.60 9.66 -27.77
N SER A 323 -8.52 10.99 -27.80
CA SER A 323 -9.53 11.89 -27.25
C SER A 323 -10.85 11.65 -27.97
N MET A 324 -11.88 11.20 -27.25
CA MET A 324 -13.26 11.19 -27.75
C MET A 324 -13.90 12.55 -27.50
N ALA A 325 -13.45 13.59 -28.20
CA ALA A 325 -14.20 14.84 -28.38
C ALA A 325 -13.52 15.74 -29.42
N SER A 326 -13.86 15.54 -30.70
CA SER A 326 -14.03 16.61 -31.70
C SER A 326 -14.24 15.97 -33.08
N ASN A 327 -15.48 16.00 -33.56
CA ASN A 327 -15.89 16.30 -34.95
C ASN A 327 -17.28 15.72 -35.20
N ILE A 328 -18.30 16.47 -34.78
CA ILE A 328 -19.56 16.51 -35.51
C ILE A 328 -19.38 17.63 -36.53
N MET A 329 -19.29 17.26 -37.81
CA MET A 329 -19.75 18.08 -38.92
C MET A 329 -20.02 17.18 -40.13
N ASP A 330 -21.30 17.05 -40.42
CA ASP A 330 -21.97 16.79 -41.70
C ASP A 330 -21.14 16.17 -42.84
N ASP A 331 -21.45 14.93 -43.21
CA ASP A 331 -21.61 14.59 -44.62
C ASP A 331 -22.63 13.45 -44.80
N ASP A 332 -23.72 13.80 -45.48
CA ASP A 332 -24.86 12.96 -45.80
C ASP A 332 -24.59 12.34 -47.18
N SER A 333 -23.98 11.14 -47.25
CA SER A 333 -24.13 10.20 -48.38
C SER A 333 -23.23 8.95 -48.29
N ALA A 334 -23.72 7.87 -47.67
CA ALA A 334 -23.35 6.50 -48.09
C ALA A 334 -24.26 5.45 -47.43
N LEU A 335 -25.20 4.94 -48.21
CA LEU A 335 -25.92 3.69 -47.96
C LEU A 335 -24.93 2.52 -47.75
N MET A 336 -24.89 1.93 -46.56
CA MET A 336 -24.58 0.51 -46.40
C MET A 336 -25.58 -0.14 -45.45
N ARG A 337 -26.29 -1.13 -46.01
CA ARG A 337 -27.31 -1.95 -45.38
C ARG A 337 -26.65 -2.95 -44.43
N TYR A 338 -27.06 -2.98 -43.16
CA TYR A 338 -26.78 -4.10 -42.28
C TYR A 338 -27.66 -5.31 -42.67
N PRO A 339 -27.11 -6.53 -42.78
CA PRO A 339 -27.91 -7.75 -42.93
C PRO A 339 -28.45 -8.20 -41.56
N PRO A 340 -29.63 -8.86 -41.49
CA PRO A 340 -30.19 -9.34 -40.23
C PRO A 340 -29.45 -10.59 -39.70
N PRO A 341 -29.49 -10.85 -38.37
CA PRO A 341 -28.75 -11.92 -37.73
C PRO A 341 -29.33 -13.29 -38.10
N GLN A 342 -28.44 -14.21 -38.49
CA GLN A 342 -28.78 -15.62 -38.72
C GLN A 342 -28.81 -16.37 -37.37
N THR A 343 -29.98 -16.88 -37.02
CA THR A 343 -30.20 -17.87 -35.97
C THR A 343 -29.79 -19.28 -36.44
N SER A 344 -28.85 -19.92 -35.74
CA SER A 344 -28.63 -21.39 -35.64
C SER A 344 -27.52 -21.56 -34.58
N GLY A 345 -27.72 -22.05 -33.35
CA GLY A 345 -28.60 -23.11 -32.87
C GLY A 345 -27.75 -24.33 -32.55
N LEU A 346 -27.33 -24.50 -31.28
CA LEU A 346 -26.93 -25.76 -30.65
C LEU A 346 -26.74 -25.54 -29.14
N LEU A 347 -27.88 -25.45 -28.43
CA LEU A 347 -27.97 -25.75 -27.00
C LEU A 347 -28.48 -27.20 -26.88
N ILE A 348 -27.82 -28.00 -26.04
CA ILE A 348 -28.34 -29.28 -25.54
C ILE A 348 -28.19 -29.25 -24.00
N PRO A 349 -29.17 -29.79 -23.25
CA PRO A 349 -29.57 -29.31 -21.93
C PRO A 349 -28.99 -30.13 -20.77
N ILE A 350 -29.11 -29.60 -19.56
CA ILE A 350 -28.94 -30.36 -18.31
C ILE A 350 -30.24 -30.23 -17.51
N GLU A 351 -30.99 -31.33 -17.46
CA GLU A 351 -32.01 -31.61 -16.43
C GLU A 351 -31.31 -32.08 -15.15
N GLY A 352 -31.89 -31.74 -14.00
CA GLY A 352 -31.48 -32.21 -12.67
C GLY A 352 -31.78 -31.21 -11.57
#